data_AF-V4UDY5-F1
#
_entry.id   AF-V4UDY5-F1
#
_cell.length_a   1.000
_cell.length_b   1.000
_cell.length_c   1.000
_cell.angle_alpha   90.00
_cell.angle_beta   90.00
_cell.angle_gamma   90.00
#
_symmetry.space_group_name_H-M   'P 1'
#
loop_
_entity.id
_entity.type
_entity.pdbx_description
1 polymer ?
#
loop_
_entity_poly.entity_id
_entity_poly.type
_entity_poly.pdbx_seq_one_letter_code
_entity_poly.pdbx_strand_id
1 'polypeptide(L)'
;MEQGKQLGHQKQLVLSCQTNSKACNVIPPRQSADYKPNIWKYDFIQSLHSKYKEEGYRSRAEKLKNDVKQMFLEAADLLAMLELIDRICKLGLSYLFEEQIREVLVDTVAFLKNDTGCLQVKDLYATALCFKLLRQHGYEISQDMFIDFMDETGTTFSTSKCTDIKGLIELFEASHLALEGESILDEAKVFSGGTLKGIYSSLNTDLAQTVARVLELPSYWRVPWYEVRWQINSYEKEKHMNTILLELAKLNFNIVQATLQNDLRELSRKWLTKVIIFILVIDDIYDIYGSLEELEHFTSAVERLVLTYVSSSQKKKEKTTNVNINQLLLAHLWSDFCKSLLVEAKWQKRGYTPCLQEYLSNAWISSSGTVLSVYSFFGIMKEATEETAGFLKLNQDLVYNSSLIIRLCNDLGTSS
;
A
#
# COMPACT_ATOMS: atom_id res chain seq x y z
N MET A 1 46.50 -51.15 -12.59
CA MET A 1 46.57 -49.98 -13.50
C MET A 1 45.29 -49.98 -14.31
N GLU A 2 44.23 -49.39 -13.78
CA GLU A 2 42.96 -49.27 -14.48
C GLU A 2 42.45 -47.85 -14.28
N GLN A 3 42.50 -47.07 -15.36
CA GLN A 3 41.85 -45.78 -15.49
C GLN A 3 41.11 -45.79 -16.83
N GLY A 4 39.79 -45.53 -16.79
CA GLY A 4 38.96 -45.45 -17.99
C GLY A 4 37.50 -45.25 -17.64
N LYS A 5 37.14 -44.00 -17.31
CA LYS A 5 35.82 -43.53 -16.84
C LYS A 5 34.64 -43.99 -17.71
N GLN A 6 33.65 -44.62 -17.07
CA GLN A 6 32.29 -44.78 -17.58
C GLN A 6 31.53 -43.44 -17.49
N LEU A 7 31.04 -42.93 -18.62
CA LEU A 7 29.99 -41.91 -18.66
C LEU A 7 28.63 -42.64 -18.70
N GLY A 8 27.95 -42.68 -17.56
CA GLY A 8 26.57 -43.18 -17.48
C GLY A 8 25.58 -42.15 -18.02
N HIS A 9 24.84 -42.51 -19.07
CA HIS A 9 23.65 -41.78 -19.51
C HIS A 9 22.57 -41.87 -18.42
N GLN A 10 22.29 -40.76 -17.74
CA GLN A 10 21.06 -40.61 -16.96
C GLN A 10 19.88 -40.47 -17.94
N LYS A 11 19.09 -41.55 -18.05
CA LYS A 11 17.79 -41.54 -18.72
C LYS A 11 16.88 -40.54 -18.00
N GLN A 12 16.46 -39.53 -18.75
CA GLN A 12 15.40 -38.59 -18.38
C GLN A 12 14.09 -39.36 -18.27
N LEU A 13 13.55 -39.48 -17.06
CA LEU A 13 12.25 -40.09 -16.79
C LEU A 13 11.15 -39.13 -17.25
N VAL A 14 10.77 -39.24 -18.52
CA VAL A 14 9.56 -38.62 -19.06
C VAL A 14 8.38 -39.47 -18.57
N LEU A 15 7.62 -38.94 -17.61
CA LEU A 15 6.32 -39.49 -17.21
C LEU A 15 5.33 -39.26 -18.37
N SER A 16 5.19 -40.24 -19.26
CA SER A 16 4.10 -40.27 -20.23
C SER A 16 2.84 -40.75 -19.51
N CYS A 17 1.91 -39.84 -19.23
CA CYS A 17 0.57 -40.19 -18.81
C CYS A 17 -0.18 -40.75 -20.03
N GLN A 18 -0.34 -42.07 -20.11
CA GLN A 18 -1.21 -42.71 -21.11
C GLN A 18 -2.65 -42.70 -20.59
N THR A 19 -3.47 -41.81 -21.12
CA THR A 19 -4.93 -41.81 -20.91
C THR A 19 -5.58 -42.76 -21.92
N ASN A 20 -5.78 -44.01 -21.51
CA ASN A 20 -6.76 -44.87 -22.18
C ASN A 20 -8.16 -44.51 -21.68
N SER A 21 -8.84 -43.62 -22.38
CA SER A 21 -10.30 -43.48 -22.30
C SER A 21 -10.85 -43.03 -23.65
N LYS A 22 -11.55 -43.94 -24.33
CA LYS A 22 -12.48 -43.56 -25.39
C LYS A 22 -13.72 -42.96 -24.73
N ALA A 23 -13.66 -41.67 -24.44
CA ALA A 23 -14.83 -40.85 -24.16
C ALA A 23 -14.82 -39.66 -25.11
N CYS A 24 -15.99 -39.30 -25.62
CA CYS A 24 -16.21 -38.26 -26.61
C CYS A 24 -15.47 -36.96 -26.23
N ASN A 25 -14.50 -36.53 -27.04
CA ASN A 25 -13.83 -35.24 -26.90
C ASN A 25 -14.81 -34.11 -27.28
N VAL A 26 -15.79 -33.84 -26.43
CA VAL A 26 -16.47 -32.55 -26.40
C VAL A 26 -15.75 -31.76 -25.32
N ILE A 27 -14.77 -30.95 -25.71
CA ILE A 27 -14.21 -29.95 -24.81
C ILE A 27 -15.37 -29.01 -24.48
N PRO A 28 -15.82 -28.92 -23.21
CA PRO A 28 -16.90 -28.02 -22.87
C PRO A 28 -16.52 -26.58 -23.26
N PRO A 29 -17.47 -25.75 -23.72
CA PRO A 29 -17.19 -24.37 -24.08
C PRO A 29 -16.58 -23.67 -22.87
N ARG A 30 -15.37 -23.13 -23.04
CA ARG A 30 -14.68 -22.36 -22.01
C ARG A 30 -15.26 -20.96 -21.95
N GLN A 31 -15.47 -20.46 -20.73
CA GLN A 31 -15.80 -19.07 -20.52
C GLN A 31 -14.55 -18.21 -20.78
N SER A 32 -14.77 -16.98 -21.22
CA SER A 32 -13.73 -15.97 -21.40
C SER A 32 -14.26 -14.64 -20.89
N ALA A 33 -13.41 -13.85 -20.25
CA ALA A 33 -13.76 -12.53 -19.72
C ALA A 33 -13.61 -11.40 -20.74
N ASP A 34 -13.27 -11.71 -22.01
CA ASP A 34 -13.11 -10.72 -23.08
C ASP A 34 -12.16 -9.56 -22.74
N TYR A 35 -11.06 -9.86 -22.05
CA TYR A 35 -10.08 -8.85 -21.64
C TYR A 35 -9.44 -8.12 -22.83
N LYS A 36 -9.29 -6.80 -22.68
CA LYS A 36 -8.56 -5.97 -23.64
C LYS A 36 -7.05 -6.22 -23.53
N PRO A 37 -6.30 -6.12 -24.64
CA PRO A 37 -4.85 -6.22 -24.60
C PRO A 37 -4.25 -5.06 -23.80
N ASN A 38 -3.01 -5.27 -23.31
CA ASN A 38 -2.27 -4.27 -22.57
C ASN A 38 -2.17 -2.94 -23.35
N ILE A 39 -2.48 -1.83 -22.69
CA ILE A 39 -2.46 -0.48 -23.26
C ILE A 39 -1.06 -0.03 -23.71
N TRP A 40 0.00 -0.62 -23.15
CA TRP A 40 1.38 -0.37 -23.54
C TRP A 40 1.96 -1.57 -24.29
N LYS A 41 2.40 -1.33 -25.52
CA LYS A 41 3.12 -2.33 -26.31
C LYS A 41 4.51 -2.57 -25.71
N TYR A 42 4.99 -3.81 -25.81
CA TYR A 42 6.31 -4.20 -25.31
C TYR A 42 7.43 -3.32 -25.88
N ASP A 43 7.41 -3.05 -27.19
CA ASP A 43 8.43 -2.22 -27.85
C ASP A 43 8.45 -0.77 -27.31
N PHE A 44 7.27 -0.22 -27.00
CA PHE A 44 7.17 1.09 -26.37
C PHE A 44 7.83 1.07 -24.97
N ILE A 45 7.54 0.06 -24.16
CA ILE A 45 8.17 -0.09 -22.83
C ILE A 45 9.70 -0.20 -22.97
N GLN A 46 10.20 -1.03 -23.91
CA GLN A 46 11.64 -1.20 -24.14
C GLN A 46 12.32 0.10 -24.59
N SER A 47 11.60 0.96 -25.32
CA SER A 47 12.08 2.25 -25.81
C SER A 47 12.19 3.34 -24.73
N LEU A 48 11.64 3.14 -23.53
CA LEU A 48 11.65 4.16 -22.47
C LEU A 48 13.07 4.57 -22.07
N HIS A 49 13.36 5.86 -22.20
CA HIS A 49 14.64 6.44 -21.81
C HIS A 49 14.41 7.76 -21.08
N SER A 50 15.19 8.01 -20.04
CA SER A 50 15.09 9.24 -19.24
C SER A 50 16.48 9.83 -18.98
N LYS A 51 16.61 11.12 -19.29
CA LYS A 51 17.82 11.92 -19.02
C LYS A 51 18.11 12.09 -17.53
N TYR A 52 17.10 11.92 -16.68
CA TYR A 52 17.23 12.10 -15.22
C TYR A 52 18.03 10.97 -14.52
N LYS A 53 18.62 10.06 -15.28
CA LYS A 53 19.63 9.10 -14.79
C LYS A 53 21.03 9.71 -14.69
N GLU A 54 21.29 10.81 -15.39
CA GLU A 54 22.60 11.46 -15.43
C GLU A 54 22.99 12.02 -14.06
N GLU A 55 24.29 11.93 -13.74
CA GLU A 55 24.84 12.32 -12.44
C GLU A 55 24.62 13.81 -12.11
N GLY A 56 24.54 14.67 -13.13
CA GLY A 56 24.28 16.10 -12.96
C GLY A 56 22.95 16.39 -12.23
N TYR A 57 21.90 15.62 -12.52
CA TYR A 57 20.60 15.77 -11.85
C TYR A 57 20.67 15.31 -10.38
N ARG A 58 21.38 14.21 -10.10
CA ARG A 58 21.60 13.73 -8.72
C ARG A 58 22.39 14.75 -7.90
N SER A 59 23.47 15.26 -8.46
CA SER A 59 24.30 16.30 -7.84
C SER A 59 23.52 17.59 -7.55
N ARG A 60 22.59 17.99 -8.43
CA ARG A 60 21.71 19.15 -8.18
C ARG A 60 20.69 18.85 -7.07
N ALA A 61 20.09 17.65 -7.07
CA ALA A 61 19.14 17.24 -6.03
C ALA A 61 19.79 17.24 -4.64
N GLU A 62 21.02 16.75 -4.51
CA GLU A 62 21.75 16.76 -3.23
C GLU A 62 22.06 18.19 -2.73
N LYS A 63 22.38 19.13 -3.63
CA LYS A 63 22.55 20.54 -3.26
C LYS A 63 21.25 21.13 -2.72
N LEU A 64 20.16 20.97 -3.47
CA LEU A 64 18.83 21.45 -3.07
C LEU A 64 18.34 20.80 -1.77
N LYS A 65 18.65 19.52 -1.56
CA LYS A 65 18.36 18.82 -0.30
C LYS A 65 19.06 19.49 0.88
N ASN A 66 20.32 19.89 0.76
CA ASN A 66 21.03 20.61 1.81
C ASN A 66 20.43 22.01 2.05
N ASP A 67 20.01 22.71 1.00
CA ASP A 67 19.33 24.00 1.13
C ASP A 67 18.00 23.85 1.88
N VAL A 68 17.20 22.82 1.58
CA VAL A 68 15.96 22.52 2.33
C VAL A 68 16.24 22.13 3.78
N LYS A 69 17.36 21.46 4.09
CA LYS A 69 17.78 21.23 5.48
C LYS A 69 18.03 22.54 6.23
N GLN A 70 18.55 23.58 5.59
CA GLN A 70 18.70 24.89 6.22
C GLN A 70 17.35 25.54 6.52
N MET A 71 16.32 25.31 5.68
CA MET A 71 14.99 25.85 5.92
C MET A 71 14.36 25.37 7.25
N PHE A 72 14.71 24.17 7.74
CA PHE A 72 14.29 23.72 9.07
C PHE A 72 14.90 24.57 10.19
N LEU A 73 16.13 25.04 10.03
CA LEU A 73 16.83 25.88 11.01
C LEU A 73 16.34 27.33 10.98
N GLU A 74 15.88 27.79 9.81
CA GLU A 74 15.39 29.15 9.57
C GLU A 74 13.90 29.32 9.86
N ALA A 75 13.18 28.24 10.20
CA ALA A 75 11.75 28.29 10.47
C ALA A 75 11.43 29.22 11.66
N ALA A 76 10.45 30.11 11.46
CA ALA A 76 10.16 31.18 12.42
C ALA A 76 9.55 30.65 13.74
N ASP A 77 8.72 29.61 13.64
CA ASP A 77 8.03 28.99 14.77
C ASP A 77 7.67 27.52 14.48
N LEU A 78 7.04 26.86 15.46
CA LEU A 78 6.62 25.47 15.35
C LEU A 78 5.60 25.24 14.23
N LEU A 79 4.67 26.19 14.01
CA LEU A 79 3.67 26.05 12.96
C LEU A 79 4.35 26.06 11.59
N ALA A 80 5.29 26.98 11.36
CA ALA A 80 6.06 27.04 10.12
C ALA A 80 6.85 25.73 9.88
N MET A 81 7.40 25.11 10.95
CA MET A 81 8.06 23.80 10.84
C MET A 81 7.08 22.70 10.45
N LEU A 82 5.90 22.63 11.07
CA LEU A 82 4.87 21.64 10.74
C LEU A 82 4.33 21.83 9.32
N GLU A 83 4.14 23.07 8.86
CA GLU A 83 3.74 23.38 7.49
C GLU A 83 4.81 22.96 6.48
N LEU A 84 6.10 23.15 6.80
CA LEU A 84 7.21 22.66 5.97
C LEU A 84 7.21 21.13 5.89
N ILE A 85 7.00 20.43 7.01
CA ILE A 85 6.92 18.97 7.05
C ILE A 85 5.75 18.46 6.21
N ASP A 86 4.55 19.01 6.41
CA ASP A 86 3.37 18.65 5.62
C ASP A 86 3.60 18.87 4.12
N ARG A 87 4.27 19.96 3.76
CA ARG A 87 4.63 20.24 2.36
C ARG A 87 5.64 19.22 1.81
N ILE A 88 6.69 18.90 2.56
CA ILE A 88 7.68 17.86 2.20
C ILE A 88 6.98 16.51 2.00
N CYS A 89 6.03 16.15 2.86
CA CYS A 89 5.25 14.93 2.76
C CYS A 89 4.37 14.92 1.50
N LYS A 90 3.56 15.96 1.29
CA LYS A 90 2.69 16.08 0.11
C LYS A 90 3.47 16.09 -1.21
N LEU A 91 4.71 16.59 -1.22
CA LEU A 91 5.59 16.61 -2.40
C LEU A 91 6.38 15.30 -2.62
N GLY A 92 6.17 14.27 -1.77
CA GLY A 92 6.86 12.98 -1.92
C GLY A 92 8.34 13.04 -1.61
N LEU A 93 8.74 13.93 -0.69
CA LEU A 93 10.13 14.17 -0.30
C LEU A 93 10.47 13.62 1.10
N SER A 94 9.50 13.05 1.85
CA SER A 94 9.70 12.62 3.25
C SER A 94 10.94 11.77 3.47
N TYR A 95 11.20 10.79 2.58
CA TYR A 95 12.34 9.88 2.71
C TYR A 95 13.71 10.58 2.62
N LEU A 96 13.78 11.80 2.10
CA LEU A 96 15.02 12.60 2.06
C LEU A 96 15.30 13.32 3.39
N PHE A 97 14.29 13.44 4.25
CA PHE A 97 14.29 14.28 5.45
C PHE A 97 13.79 13.55 6.70
N GLU A 98 13.84 12.21 6.74
CA GLU A 98 13.30 11.39 7.84
C GLU A 98 13.88 11.79 9.20
N GLU A 99 15.19 12.10 9.26
CA GLU A 99 15.85 12.55 10.48
C GLU A 99 15.30 13.89 10.97
N GLN A 100 15.20 14.89 10.07
CA GLN A 100 14.72 16.23 10.41
C GLN A 100 13.25 16.20 10.85
N ILE A 101 12.42 15.43 10.12
CA ILE A 101 11.00 15.25 10.45
C ILE A 101 10.86 14.61 11.84
N ARG A 102 11.59 13.52 12.10
CA ARG A 102 11.56 12.82 13.38
C ARG A 102 11.97 13.74 14.54
N GLU A 103 13.03 14.52 14.39
CA GLU A 103 13.50 15.45 15.42
C GLU A 103 12.43 16.47 15.79
N VAL A 104 11.87 17.16 14.79
CA VAL A 104 10.80 18.16 15.03
C VAL A 104 9.58 17.53 15.71
N LEU A 105 9.16 16.33 15.28
CA LEU A 105 7.99 15.68 15.87
C LEU A 105 8.24 15.20 17.31
N VAL A 106 9.44 14.69 17.64
CA VAL A 106 9.81 14.36 19.03
C VAL A 106 9.75 15.60 19.91
N ASP A 107 10.32 16.71 19.45
CA ASP A 107 10.31 17.97 20.21
C ASP A 107 8.88 18.51 20.39
N THR A 108 8.04 18.35 19.36
CA THR A 108 6.60 18.70 19.43
C THR A 108 5.88 17.88 20.50
N VAL A 109 6.12 16.57 20.57
CA VAL A 109 5.53 15.70 21.61
C VAL A 109 6.04 16.07 23.00
N ALA A 110 7.32 16.38 23.15
CA ALA A 110 7.90 16.81 24.42
C ALA A 110 7.27 18.13 24.89
N PHE A 111 7.06 19.07 23.97
CA PHE A 111 6.37 20.32 24.25
C PHE A 111 4.93 20.06 24.71
N LEU A 112 4.17 19.19 24.02
CA LEU A 112 2.79 18.86 24.37
C LEU A 112 2.63 18.23 25.77
N LYS A 113 3.64 17.50 26.25
CA LYS A 113 3.62 16.81 27.55
C LYS A 113 3.99 17.68 28.74
N ASN A 114 4.73 18.77 28.50
CA ASN A 114 5.15 19.66 29.57
C ASN A 114 3.99 20.60 29.91
N ASP A 115 3.22 20.22 30.93
CA ASP A 115 1.97 20.79 31.48
C ASP A 115 1.98 22.30 31.83
N THR A 116 3.00 23.05 31.41
CA THR A 116 3.06 24.52 31.47
C THR A 116 2.39 25.13 30.24
N GLY A 117 1.05 24.99 30.21
CA GLY A 117 0.17 25.73 29.32
C GLY A 117 0.00 25.03 27.97
N CYS A 118 -1.26 24.80 27.63
CA CYS A 118 -1.73 24.42 26.30
C CYS A 118 -0.75 24.87 25.20
N LEU A 119 -0.48 24.00 24.23
CA LEU A 119 -0.08 24.47 22.91
C LEU A 119 -1.01 25.67 22.63
N GLN A 120 -0.50 26.90 22.64
CA GLN A 120 -1.19 28.02 21.99
C GLN A 120 -1.07 27.75 20.50
N VAL A 121 -1.60 26.61 20.08
CA VAL A 121 -2.07 26.39 18.75
C VAL A 121 -3.42 27.07 18.75
N LYS A 122 -3.32 28.37 18.43
CA LYS A 122 -4.35 29.37 18.68
C LYS A 122 -5.61 29.12 17.85
N ASP A 123 -5.51 28.27 16.83
CA ASP A 123 -6.56 28.02 15.86
C ASP A 123 -6.68 26.54 15.49
N LEU A 124 -7.83 26.21 14.90
CA LEU A 124 -8.20 24.86 14.49
C LEU A 124 -7.18 24.25 13.52
N TYR A 125 -6.67 25.07 12.60
CA TYR A 125 -5.78 24.62 11.53
C TYR A 125 -4.49 24.02 12.09
N ALA A 126 -3.82 24.77 12.95
CA ALA A 126 -2.57 24.32 13.49
C ALA A 126 -2.77 23.12 14.45
N THR A 127 -3.95 22.97 15.10
CA THR A 127 -4.23 21.84 16.01
C THR A 127 -4.42 20.58 15.19
N ALA A 128 -5.25 20.67 14.15
CA ALA A 128 -5.49 19.56 13.24
C ALA A 128 -4.22 19.13 12.49
N LEU A 129 -3.40 20.09 12.03
CA LEU A 129 -2.14 19.80 11.36
C LEU A 129 -1.16 19.07 12.28
N CYS A 130 -0.98 19.57 13.51
CA CYS A 130 -0.11 18.97 14.52
C CYS A 130 -0.55 17.55 14.84
N PHE A 131 -1.83 17.35 15.15
CA PHE A 131 -2.41 16.03 15.41
C PHE A 131 -2.18 15.06 14.25
N LYS A 132 -2.50 15.50 13.03
CA LYS A 132 -2.40 14.69 11.82
C LYS A 132 -0.97 14.22 11.59
N LEU A 133 0.01 15.14 11.65
CA LEU A 133 1.41 14.81 11.43
C LEU A 133 1.95 13.88 12.51
N LEU A 134 1.61 14.10 13.77
CA LEU A 134 2.06 13.25 14.88
C LEU A 134 1.51 11.83 14.74
N ARG A 135 0.20 11.67 14.50
CA ARG A 135 -0.40 10.34 14.33
C ARG A 135 0.11 9.61 13.09
N GLN A 136 0.30 10.31 11.97
CA GLN A 136 0.86 9.72 10.76
C GLN A 136 2.28 9.15 10.97
N HIS A 137 3.03 9.68 11.92
CA HIS A 137 4.37 9.20 12.29
C HIS A 137 4.37 8.26 13.51
N GLY A 138 3.20 7.80 13.95
CA GLY A 138 3.06 6.79 15.00
C GLY A 138 3.10 7.31 16.43
N TYR A 139 2.98 8.62 16.64
CA TYR A 139 2.85 9.18 17.99
C TYR A 139 1.40 9.09 18.48
N GLU A 140 1.24 8.63 19.71
CA GLU A 140 -0.06 8.54 20.38
C GLU A 140 -0.46 9.91 20.93
N ILE A 141 -1.44 10.55 20.28
CA ILE A 141 -1.98 11.86 20.65
C ILE A 141 -3.48 11.72 20.89
N SER A 142 -3.97 12.20 22.03
CA SER A 142 -5.39 12.14 22.38
C SER A 142 -6.25 13.05 21.49
N GLN A 143 -7.44 12.58 21.13
CA GLN A 143 -8.49 13.39 20.50
C GLN A 143 -8.94 14.58 21.37
N ASP A 144 -8.63 14.57 22.67
CA ASP A 144 -9.03 15.62 23.63
C ASP A 144 -8.49 17.01 23.27
N MET A 145 -7.44 17.08 22.44
CA MET A 145 -6.94 18.36 21.92
C MET A 145 -7.96 19.12 21.07
N PHE A 146 -9.05 18.47 20.65
CA PHE A 146 -10.14 19.10 19.91
C PHE A 146 -11.30 19.59 20.79
N ILE A 147 -11.29 19.32 22.11
CA ILE A 147 -12.38 19.69 23.03
C ILE A 147 -12.63 21.21 23.01
N ASP A 148 -11.57 22.02 22.93
CA ASP A 148 -11.68 23.48 22.93
C ASP A 148 -12.46 24.02 21.72
N PHE A 149 -12.59 23.25 20.64
CA PHE A 149 -13.33 23.60 19.43
C PHE A 149 -14.80 23.13 19.45
N MET A 150 -15.19 22.37 20.48
CA MET A 150 -16.57 21.91 20.64
C MET A 150 -17.50 23.02 21.15
N ASP A 151 -18.80 22.80 21.00
CA ASP A 151 -19.86 23.58 21.60
C ASP A 151 -19.85 23.50 23.14
N GLU A 152 -20.69 24.30 23.81
CA GLU A 152 -20.77 24.32 25.27
C GLU A 152 -21.27 22.98 25.86
N THR A 153 -21.96 22.17 25.06
CA THR A 153 -22.46 20.85 25.44
C THR A 153 -21.42 19.75 25.27
N GLY A 154 -20.30 20.01 24.59
CA GLY A 154 -19.27 19.02 24.26
C GLY A 154 -19.76 17.94 23.29
N THR A 155 -20.83 18.22 22.54
CA THR A 155 -21.50 17.24 21.68
C THR A 155 -21.13 17.38 20.22
N THR A 156 -20.99 18.62 19.73
CA THR A 156 -20.68 18.91 18.32
C THR A 156 -19.59 19.97 18.22
N PHE A 157 -18.95 20.09 17.05
CA PHE A 157 -18.02 21.19 16.81
C PHE A 157 -18.76 22.51 16.66
N SER A 158 -18.22 23.55 17.29
CA SER A 158 -18.84 24.87 17.25
C SER A 158 -18.59 25.55 15.91
N THR A 159 -19.67 25.88 15.19
CA THR A 159 -19.60 26.63 13.93
C THR A 159 -18.97 28.01 14.07
N SER A 160 -19.02 28.62 15.27
CA SER A 160 -18.39 29.91 15.53
C SER A 160 -16.88 29.79 15.79
N LYS A 161 -16.41 28.65 16.31
CA LYS A 161 -14.98 28.36 16.54
C LYS A 161 -14.29 27.79 15.29
N CYS A 162 -15.04 27.13 14.40
CA CYS A 162 -14.53 26.44 13.21
C CYS A 162 -14.95 27.15 11.91
N THR A 163 -14.51 28.39 11.73
CA THR A 163 -14.91 29.22 10.57
C THR A 163 -13.91 29.18 9.40
N ASP A 164 -12.64 28.87 9.68
CA ASP A 164 -11.59 28.85 8.68
C ASP A 164 -11.64 27.58 7.81
N ILE A 165 -11.68 27.77 6.49
CA ILE A 165 -11.74 26.67 5.51
C ILE A 165 -10.46 25.83 5.56
N LYS A 166 -9.29 26.45 5.77
CA LYS A 166 -8.02 25.72 5.85
C LYS A 166 -8.02 24.81 7.09
N GLY A 167 -8.50 25.32 8.21
CA GLY A 167 -8.73 24.55 9.44
C GLY A 167 -9.75 23.43 9.29
N LEU A 168 -10.87 23.65 8.58
CA LEU A 168 -11.86 22.60 8.31
C LEU A 168 -11.30 21.47 7.43
N ILE A 169 -10.49 21.81 6.41
CA ILE A 169 -9.81 20.81 5.58
C ILE A 169 -8.86 19.97 6.43
N GLU A 170 -8.00 20.60 7.23
CA GLU A 170 -7.06 19.85 8.07
C GLU A 170 -7.78 19.05 9.17
N LEU A 171 -8.88 19.56 9.75
CA LEU A 171 -9.71 18.80 10.69
C LEU A 171 -10.30 17.55 10.03
N PHE A 172 -10.79 17.68 8.79
CA PHE A 172 -11.29 16.55 8.02
C PHE A 172 -10.16 15.53 7.78
N GLU A 173 -8.99 15.96 7.34
CA GLU A 173 -7.83 15.09 7.14
C GLU A 173 -7.40 14.38 8.44
N ALA A 174 -7.31 15.12 9.54
CA ALA A 174 -7.01 14.61 10.88
C ALA A 174 -8.01 13.55 11.35
N SER A 175 -9.32 13.77 11.11
CA SER A 175 -10.39 12.85 11.54
C SER A 175 -10.33 11.46 10.89
N HIS A 176 -9.59 11.30 9.78
CA HIS A 176 -9.39 10.00 9.13
C HIS A 176 -8.27 9.18 9.76
N LEU A 177 -7.62 9.70 10.79
CA LEU A 177 -6.65 9.00 11.65
C LEU A 177 -7.29 8.49 12.94
N ALA A 178 -8.62 8.50 13.03
CA ALA A 178 -9.37 7.99 14.18
C ALA A 178 -9.16 6.50 14.38
N LEU A 179 -9.09 6.10 15.65
CA LEU A 179 -9.12 4.73 16.12
C LEU A 179 -10.53 4.40 16.66
N GLU A 180 -10.82 3.12 16.83
CA GLU A 180 -12.09 2.65 17.38
C GLU A 180 -12.35 3.26 18.76
N GLY A 181 -13.54 3.85 18.95
CA GLY A 181 -13.96 4.50 20.20
C GLY A 181 -13.66 5.99 20.29
N GLU A 182 -13.06 6.61 19.27
CA GLU A 182 -12.73 8.04 19.26
C GLU A 182 -13.86 8.93 18.72
N SER A 183 -14.90 9.10 19.55
CA SER A 183 -16.13 9.82 19.18
C SER A 183 -15.93 11.28 18.79
N ILE A 184 -14.93 11.99 19.33
CA ILE A 184 -14.63 13.38 18.96
C ILE A 184 -14.13 13.43 17.51
N LEU A 185 -13.33 12.46 17.08
CA LEU A 185 -12.84 12.41 15.70
C LEU A 185 -13.92 11.93 14.73
N ASP A 186 -14.80 11.03 15.15
CA ASP A 186 -15.97 10.65 14.35
C ASP A 186 -16.88 11.86 14.11
N GLU A 187 -17.15 12.65 15.16
CA GLU A 187 -17.90 13.89 15.04
C GLU A 187 -17.14 14.93 14.20
N ALA A 188 -15.81 15.04 14.36
CA ALA A 188 -14.98 15.92 13.54
C ALA A 188 -15.11 15.61 12.05
N LYS A 189 -15.15 14.32 11.69
CA LYS A 189 -15.33 13.85 10.31
C LYS A 189 -16.69 14.26 9.75
N VAL A 190 -17.75 14.05 10.52
CA VAL A 190 -19.13 14.40 10.14
C VAL A 190 -19.27 15.91 9.98
N PHE A 191 -18.85 16.68 10.98
CA PHE A 191 -18.95 18.14 11.01
C PHE A 191 -18.15 18.79 9.88
N SER A 192 -16.85 18.49 9.78
CA SER A 192 -15.98 19.12 8.78
C SER A 192 -16.39 18.70 7.37
N GLY A 193 -16.72 17.42 7.15
CA GLY A 193 -17.19 16.92 5.86
C GLY A 193 -18.52 17.53 5.42
N GLY A 194 -19.48 17.66 6.34
CA GLY A 194 -20.76 18.31 6.09
C GLY A 194 -20.61 19.80 5.77
N THR A 195 -19.78 20.51 6.54
CA THR A 195 -19.51 21.94 6.35
C THR A 195 -18.82 22.21 5.01
N LEU A 196 -17.77 21.44 4.68
CA LEU A 196 -17.05 21.55 3.41
C LEU A 196 -17.96 21.27 2.20
N LYS A 197 -18.85 20.28 2.29
CA LYS A 197 -19.88 20.02 1.27
C LYS A 197 -20.85 21.19 1.12
N GLY A 198 -21.27 21.79 2.24
CA GLY A 198 -22.21 22.92 2.24
C GLY A 198 -21.64 24.18 1.57
N ILE A 199 -20.36 24.48 1.79
CA ILE A 199 -19.73 25.68 1.21
C ILE A 199 -19.18 25.46 -0.20
N TYR A 200 -19.08 24.21 -0.68
CA TYR A 200 -18.46 23.82 -1.96
C TYR A 200 -18.84 24.72 -3.14
N SER A 201 -20.13 25.01 -3.30
CA SER A 201 -20.67 25.81 -4.42
C SER A 201 -20.25 27.29 -4.40
N SER A 202 -19.79 27.79 -3.25
CA SER A 202 -19.41 29.20 -3.05
C SER A 202 -17.91 29.46 -3.16
N LEU A 203 -17.10 28.41 -3.29
CA LEU A 203 -15.64 28.50 -3.33
C LEU A 203 -15.12 28.92 -4.71
N ASN A 204 -13.94 29.54 -4.73
CA ASN A 204 -13.20 29.75 -5.98
C ASN A 204 -12.76 28.41 -6.59
N THR A 205 -12.43 28.41 -7.89
CA THR A 205 -12.14 27.19 -8.65
C THR A 205 -11.02 26.34 -8.04
N ASP A 206 -9.91 26.95 -7.62
CA ASP A 206 -8.76 26.20 -7.09
C ASP A 206 -9.09 25.58 -5.71
N LEU A 207 -9.74 26.33 -4.83
CA LEU A 207 -10.13 25.85 -3.50
C LEU A 207 -11.24 24.80 -3.59
N ALA A 208 -12.19 24.97 -4.52
CA ALA A 208 -13.22 23.97 -4.80
C ALA A 208 -12.59 22.64 -5.29
N GLN A 209 -11.56 22.69 -6.13
CA GLN A 209 -10.83 21.48 -6.55
C GLN A 209 -10.14 20.78 -5.38
N THR A 210 -9.51 21.54 -4.49
CA THR A 210 -8.91 20.99 -3.26
C THR A 210 -9.95 20.34 -2.37
N VAL A 211 -11.07 21.02 -2.10
CA VAL A 211 -12.15 20.48 -1.27
C VAL A 211 -12.78 19.23 -1.90
N ALA A 212 -13.02 19.22 -3.21
CA ALA A 212 -13.51 18.02 -3.91
C ALA A 212 -12.58 16.82 -3.71
N ARG A 213 -11.27 17.01 -3.86
CA ARG A 213 -10.29 15.94 -3.69
C ARG A 213 -10.25 15.42 -2.26
N VAL A 214 -10.22 16.31 -1.27
CA VAL A 214 -10.20 15.91 0.14
C VAL A 214 -11.45 15.11 0.48
N LEU A 215 -12.64 15.56 0.04
CA LEU A 215 -13.91 14.87 0.26
C LEU A 215 -14.07 13.55 -0.50
N GLU A 216 -13.39 13.40 -1.64
CA GLU A 216 -13.39 12.15 -2.42
C GLU A 216 -12.60 11.05 -1.70
N LEU A 217 -11.38 11.39 -1.25
CA LEU A 217 -10.51 10.47 -0.52
C LEU A 217 -9.51 11.30 0.31
N PRO A 218 -9.44 11.12 1.63
CA PRO A 218 -8.49 11.85 2.48
C PRO A 218 -7.04 11.48 2.10
N SER A 219 -6.11 12.41 2.32
CA SER A 219 -4.69 12.23 1.99
C SER A 219 -4.08 10.97 2.63
N TYR A 220 -4.49 10.60 3.84
CA TYR A 220 -3.98 9.43 4.55
C TYR A 220 -4.35 8.10 3.86
N TRP A 221 -5.44 8.05 3.09
CA TRP A 221 -5.87 6.85 2.37
C TRP A 221 -5.33 6.81 0.93
N ARG A 222 -4.70 7.89 0.45
CA ARG A 222 -4.13 7.97 -0.89
C ARG A 222 -2.73 7.36 -0.90
N VAL A 223 -2.41 6.62 -1.97
CA VAL A 223 -1.02 6.22 -2.23
C VAL A 223 -0.23 7.49 -2.57
N PRO A 224 0.77 7.91 -1.74
CA PRO A 224 1.36 9.23 -1.83
C PRO A 224 1.92 9.54 -3.23
N TRP A 225 2.58 8.56 -3.85
CA TRP A 225 3.23 8.73 -5.14
C TRP A 225 2.27 9.12 -6.28
N TYR A 226 1.00 8.70 -6.23
CA TYR A 226 0.00 9.05 -7.24
C TYR A 226 -0.50 10.50 -7.10
N GLU A 227 -0.33 11.11 -5.93
CA GLU A 227 -0.74 12.49 -5.67
C GLU A 227 0.39 13.50 -5.90
N VAL A 228 1.67 13.09 -5.79
CA VAL A 228 2.82 14.00 -5.87
C VAL A 228 2.76 14.93 -7.07
N ARG A 229 2.38 14.42 -8.26
CA ARG A 229 2.29 15.26 -9.47
C ARG A 229 1.23 16.36 -9.34
N TRP A 230 0.08 16.04 -8.76
CA TRP A 230 -0.96 17.03 -8.51
C TRP A 230 -0.50 18.05 -7.46
N GLN A 231 0.13 17.57 -6.38
CA GLN A 231 0.66 18.42 -5.31
C GLN A 231 1.74 19.39 -5.82
N ILE A 232 2.66 18.93 -6.69
CA ILE A 232 3.64 19.79 -7.36
C ILE A 232 2.95 20.89 -8.17
N ASN A 233 1.96 20.52 -8.99
CA ASN A 233 1.23 21.48 -9.83
C ASN A 233 0.41 22.47 -8.99
N SER A 234 -0.16 22.02 -7.88
CA SER A 234 -0.90 22.87 -6.95
C SER A 234 0.05 23.84 -6.25
N TYR A 235 1.17 23.34 -5.74
CA TYR A 235 2.17 24.13 -5.03
C TYR A 235 2.81 25.20 -5.93
N GLU A 236 3.06 24.88 -7.20
CA GLU A 236 3.59 25.86 -8.18
C GLU A 236 2.67 27.07 -8.41
N LYS A 237 1.36 26.94 -8.16
CA LYS A 237 0.40 28.05 -8.29
C LYS A 237 0.30 28.92 -7.02
N GLU A 238 0.87 28.49 -5.91
CA GLU A 238 0.76 29.21 -4.64
C GLU A 238 1.59 30.50 -4.65
N LYS A 239 1.01 31.60 -4.14
CA LYS A 239 1.63 32.95 -4.17
C LYS A 239 2.99 33.03 -3.46
N HIS A 240 3.18 32.26 -2.40
CA HIS A 240 4.38 32.28 -1.55
C HIS A 240 5.16 30.96 -1.63
N MET A 241 5.08 30.25 -2.76
CA MET A 241 5.81 29.00 -2.94
C MET A 241 7.33 29.22 -2.81
N ASN A 242 8.00 28.29 -2.14
CA ASN A 242 9.45 28.23 -2.06
C ASN A 242 10.02 27.53 -3.31
N THR A 243 10.84 28.26 -4.08
CA THR A 243 11.41 27.81 -5.36
C THR A 243 12.38 26.64 -5.20
N ILE A 244 13.17 26.63 -4.12
CA ILE A 244 14.13 25.55 -3.82
C ILE A 244 13.38 24.24 -3.58
N LEU A 245 12.33 24.28 -2.76
CA LEU A 245 11.51 23.11 -2.46
C LEU A 245 10.75 22.62 -3.71
N LEU A 246 10.20 23.52 -4.53
CA LEU A 246 9.54 23.13 -5.78
C LEU A 246 10.53 22.50 -6.77
N GLU A 247 11.72 23.08 -6.92
CA GLU A 247 12.75 22.53 -7.81
C GLU A 247 13.17 21.13 -7.34
N LEU A 248 13.40 20.95 -6.04
CA LEU A 248 13.73 19.65 -5.46
C LEU A 248 12.60 18.64 -5.71
N ALA A 249 11.34 19.02 -5.50
CA ALA A 249 10.19 18.15 -5.75
C ALA A 249 10.11 17.67 -7.20
N LYS A 250 10.22 18.59 -8.17
CA LYS A 250 10.22 18.27 -9.60
C LYS A 250 11.40 17.38 -9.98
N LEU A 251 12.58 17.70 -9.47
CA LEU A 251 13.79 16.95 -9.78
C LEU A 251 13.72 15.53 -9.21
N ASN A 252 13.31 15.40 -7.95
CA ASN A 252 13.15 14.13 -7.27
C ASN A 252 12.10 13.25 -7.97
N PHE A 253 10.93 13.81 -8.29
CA PHE A 253 9.88 13.11 -9.03
C PHE A 253 10.42 12.48 -10.33
N ASN A 254 11.19 13.25 -11.10
CA ASN A 254 11.75 12.78 -12.36
C ASN A 254 12.89 11.76 -12.19
N ILE A 255 13.72 11.87 -11.15
CA ILE A 255 14.78 10.90 -10.83
C ILE A 255 14.17 9.55 -10.44
N VAL A 256 13.17 9.56 -9.56
CA VAL A 256 12.45 8.34 -9.15
C VAL A 256 11.70 7.76 -10.35
N GLN A 257 11.01 8.58 -11.14
CA GLN A 257 10.35 8.13 -12.38
C GLN A 257 11.34 7.47 -13.36
N ALA A 258 12.56 8.01 -13.51
CA ALA A 258 13.59 7.40 -14.36
C ALA A 258 14.03 6.02 -13.84
N THR A 259 14.04 5.85 -12.52
CA THR A 259 14.31 4.55 -11.88
C THR A 259 13.16 3.59 -12.14
N LEU A 260 11.91 4.02 -11.93
CA LEU A 260 10.72 3.21 -12.20
C LEU A 260 10.60 2.79 -13.67
N GLN A 261 10.92 3.67 -14.62
CA GLN A 261 10.96 3.32 -16.05
C GLN A 261 12.04 2.28 -16.35
N ASN A 262 13.20 2.35 -15.67
CA ASN A 262 14.23 1.33 -15.80
C ASN A 262 13.75 -0.02 -15.26
N ASP A 263 13.11 0.01 -14.09
CA ASP A 263 12.53 -1.17 -13.47
C ASP A 263 11.44 -1.80 -14.33
N LEU A 264 10.64 -0.97 -15.01
CA LEU A 264 9.61 -1.41 -15.95
C LEU A 264 10.23 -2.02 -17.23
N ARG A 265 11.36 -1.52 -17.72
CA ARG A 265 12.05 -2.18 -18.86
C ARG A 265 12.52 -3.58 -18.49
N GLU A 266 12.94 -3.73 -17.25
CA GLU A 266 13.34 -4.98 -16.63
C GLU A 266 12.15 -5.72 -15.98
N LEU A 267 10.90 -5.49 -16.41
CA LEU A 267 9.64 -6.03 -15.86
C LEU A 267 9.71 -7.51 -15.47
N SER A 268 10.45 -8.32 -16.24
CA SER A 268 10.64 -9.76 -16.03
C SER A 268 11.70 -10.12 -14.98
N ARG A 269 12.34 -9.14 -14.33
CA ARG A 269 13.41 -9.35 -13.34
C ARG A 269 13.01 -8.98 -11.93
N LYS A 270 12.02 -8.09 -11.76
CA LYS A 270 11.49 -7.80 -10.42
C LYS A 270 10.55 -8.90 -9.95
N TRP A 271 10.86 -9.42 -8.77
CA TRP A 271 10.17 -10.56 -8.20
C TRP A 271 8.70 -10.23 -7.87
N LEU A 272 8.38 -9.02 -7.38
CA LEU A 272 7.02 -8.62 -7.01
C LEU A 272 6.08 -8.56 -8.22
N THR A 273 6.56 -8.03 -9.34
CA THR A 273 5.81 -8.01 -10.60
C THR A 273 5.43 -9.42 -11.04
N LYS A 274 6.33 -10.40 -10.92
CA LYS A 274 6.03 -11.80 -11.23
C LYS A 274 4.94 -12.36 -10.33
N VAL A 275 5.01 -12.07 -9.03
CA VAL A 275 4.01 -12.51 -8.06
C VAL A 275 2.64 -11.94 -8.41
N ILE A 276 2.53 -10.65 -8.70
CA ILE A 276 1.28 -10.00 -9.11
C ILE A 276 0.73 -10.67 -10.40
N ILE A 277 1.57 -10.90 -11.40
CA ILE A 277 1.15 -11.57 -12.64
C ILE A 277 0.64 -12.99 -12.35
N PHE A 278 1.34 -13.76 -11.50
CA PHE A 278 0.89 -15.10 -11.12
C PHE A 278 -0.42 -15.08 -10.35
N ILE A 279 -0.62 -14.13 -9.44
CA ILE A 279 -1.89 -13.92 -8.74
C ILE A 279 -3.01 -13.75 -9.77
N LEU A 280 -2.87 -12.80 -10.70
CA LEU A 280 -3.90 -12.50 -11.71
C LEU A 280 -4.20 -13.69 -12.62
N VAL A 281 -3.17 -14.39 -13.10
CA VAL A 281 -3.36 -15.56 -13.96
C VAL A 281 -4.03 -16.71 -13.20
N ILE A 282 -3.67 -16.92 -11.94
CA ILE A 282 -4.27 -17.96 -11.12
C ILE A 282 -5.73 -17.61 -10.82
N ASP A 283 -6.01 -16.36 -10.45
CA ASP A 283 -7.36 -15.85 -10.22
C ASP A 283 -8.29 -16.17 -11.41
N ASP A 284 -7.88 -15.74 -12.61
CA ASP A 284 -8.59 -16.01 -13.89
C ASP A 284 -8.80 -17.51 -14.15
N ILE A 285 -7.85 -18.37 -13.75
CA ILE A 285 -7.99 -19.82 -13.88
C ILE A 285 -9.16 -20.31 -13.03
N TYR A 286 -9.33 -19.79 -11.81
CA TYR A 286 -10.34 -20.27 -10.87
C TYR A 286 -11.75 -19.72 -11.15
N ASP A 287 -11.88 -18.46 -11.52
CA ASP A 287 -13.19 -17.79 -11.65
C ASP A 287 -13.75 -17.78 -13.09
N ILE A 288 -12.90 -17.92 -14.11
CA ILE A 288 -13.30 -17.88 -15.53
C ILE A 288 -12.98 -19.20 -16.25
N TYR A 289 -11.73 -19.64 -16.29
CA TYR A 289 -11.30 -20.64 -17.28
C TYR A 289 -11.51 -22.11 -16.86
N GLY A 290 -11.29 -22.42 -15.59
CA GLY A 290 -11.19 -23.81 -15.12
C GLY A 290 -12.53 -24.45 -14.83
N SER A 291 -12.72 -25.71 -15.25
CA SER A 291 -13.83 -26.54 -14.77
C SER A 291 -13.62 -26.95 -13.30
N LEU A 292 -14.68 -27.33 -12.57
CA LEU A 292 -14.53 -27.64 -11.14
C LEU A 292 -13.54 -28.78 -10.89
N GLU A 293 -13.57 -29.81 -11.74
CA GLU A 293 -12.65 -30.95 -11.67
C GLU A 293 -11.19 -30.53 -11.95
N GLU A 294 -10.95 -29.67 -12.96
CA GLU A 294 -9.61 -29.12 -13.24
C GLU A 294 -9.09 -28.32 -12.04
N LEU A 295 -9.94 -27.50 -11.41
CA LEU A 295 -9.57 -26.69 -10.25
C LEU A 295 -9.24 -27.56 -9.03
N GLU A 296 -10.04 -28.59 -8.75
CA GLU A 296 -9.77 -29.53 -7.65
C GLU A 296 -8.44 -30.27 -7.85
N HIS A 297 -8.13 -30.69 -9.07
CA HIS A 297 -6.84 -31.28 -9.41
C HIS A 297 -5.68 -30.28 -9.27
N PHE A 298 -5.87 -29.04 -9.72
CA PHE A 298 -4.86 -27.98 -9.62
C PHE A 298 -4.56 -27.63 -8.16
N THR A 299 -5.58 -27.39 -7.33
CA THR A 299 -5.40 -27.13 -5.89
C THR A 299 -4.70 -28.31 -5.21
N SER A 300 -5.11 -29.55 -5.52
CA SER A 300 -4.47 -30.75 -4.97
C SER A 300 -3.02 -30.94 -5.39
N ALA A 301 -2.63 -30.46 -6.58
CA ALA A 301 -1.25 -30.48 -7.04
C ALA A 301 -0.39 -29.47 -6.28
N VAL A 302 -0.91 -28.25 -6.06
CA VAL A 302 -0.24 -27.22 -5.25
C VAL A 302 -0.02 -27.71 -3.82
N GLU A 303 -1.05 -28.28 -3.18
CA GLU A 303 -0.93 -28.83 -1.81
C GLU A 303 0.10 -29.97 -1.72
N ARG A 304 0.12 -30.89 -2.69
CA ARG A 304 1.12 -31.97 -2.75
C ARG A 304 2.54 -31.43 -2.91
N LEU A 305 2.73 -30.32 -3.62
CA LEU A 305 4.03 -29.67 -3.75
C LEU A 305 4.51 -29.15 -2.39
N VAL A 306 3.63 -28.52 -1.60
CA VAL A 306 3.94 -28.11 -0.22
C VAL A 306 4.33 -29.30 0.64
N LEU A 307 3.53 -30.38 0.63
CA LEU A 307 3.80 -31.59 1.42
C LEU A 307 5.12 -32.27 1.04
N THR A 308 5.45 -32.30 -0.25
CA THR A 308 6.72 -32.83 -0.76
C THR A 308 7.88 -31.97 -0.25
N TYR A 309 7.72 -30.65 -0.27
CA TYR A 309 8.70 -29.71 0.25
C TYR A 309 8.91 -29.91 1.76
N VAL A 310 7.84 -29.97 2.55
CA VAL A 310 7.88 -30.28 4.01
C VAL A 310 8.62 -31.59 4.26
N SER A 311 8.23 -32.67 3.57
CA SER A 311 8.83 -34.00 3.75
C SER A 311 10.32 -34.00 3.40
N SER A 312 10.71 -33.31 2.32
CA SER A 312 12.13 -33.17 1.94
C SER A 312 12.94 -32.33 2.93
N SER A 313 12.29 -31.34 3.54
CA SER A 313 12.90 -30.45 4.54
C SER A 313 13.13 -31.14 5.89
N GLN A 314 12.18 -31.99 6.32
CA GLN A 314 12.31 -32.81 7.52
C GLN A 314 13.43 -33.85 7.37
N LYS A 315 13.54 -34.50 6.21
CA LYS A 315 14.65 -35.43 5.90
C LYS A 315 16.03 -34.75 5.89
N LYS A 316 16.10 -33.45 5.56
CA LYS A 316 17.36 -32.68 5.60
C LYS A 316 17.74 -32.22 7.01
N LYS A 317 16.77 -31.97 7.90
CA LYS A 317 17.02 -31.65 9.32
C LYS A 317 17.80 -32.76 10.05
N GLU A 318 17.67 -34.01 9.64
CA GLU A 318 18.43 -35.14 10.21
C GLU A 318 19.91 -35.18 9.78
N LYS A 319 20.35 -34.38 8.79
CA LYS A 319 21.74 -34.43 8.29
C LYS A 319 22.49 -33.12 8.22
N THR A 320 21.85 -31.95 8.18
CA THR A 320 22.53 -30.63 8.38
C THR A 320 21.49 -29.51 8.49
N THR A 321 21.73 -28.55 9.39
CA THR A 321 20.88 -27.38 9.67
C THR A 321 20.83 -26.41 8.49
N ASN A 322 19.74 -26.45 7.71
CA ASN A 322 18.95 -25.26 7.32
C ASN A 322 17.78 -25.69 6.40
N VAL A 323 16.58 -25.78 6.95
CA VAL A 323 15.38 -25.68 6.12
C VAL A 323 15.24 -24.21 5.74
N ASN A 324 15.09 -23.89 4.46
CA ASN A 324 14.79 -22.53 4.05
C ASN A 324 13.33 -22.22 4.43
N ILE A 325 13.12 -21.78 5.67
CA ILE A 325 11.81 -21.48 6.27
C ILE A 325 10.98 -20.57 5.37
N ASN A 326 11.63 -19.64 4.65
CA ASN A 326 10.96 -18.72 3.73
C ASN A 326 10.31 -19.45 2.56
N GLN A 327 10.98 -20.43 1.95
CA GLN A 327 10.40 -21.20 0.85
C GLN A 327 9.20 -22.03 1.30
N LEU A 328 9.25 -22.59 2.51
CA LEU A 328 8.13 -23.31 3.09
C LEU A 328 6.94 -22.39 3.36
N LEU A 329 7.18 -21.22 3.96
CA LEU A 329 6.16 -20.20 4.21
C LEU A 329 5.47 -19.76 2.92
N LEU A 330 6.25 -19.43 1.88
CA LEU A 330 5.72 -19.03 0.57
C LEU A 330 4.88 -20.15 -0.06
N ALA A 331 5.31 -21.41 0.06
CA ALA A 331 4.55 -22.54 -0.47
C ALA A 331 3.18 -22.70 0.23
N HIS A 332 3.13 -22.53 1.55
CA HIS A 332 1.88 -22.52 2.31
C HIS A 332 0.95 -21.38 1.86
N LEU A 333 1.48 -20.16 1.68
CA LEU A 333 0.69 -19.01 1.24
C LEU A 333 0.01 -19.23 -0.11
N TRP A 334 0.74 -19.75 -1.10
CA TRP A 334 0.14 -20.08 -2.40
C TRP A 334 -0.89 -21.20 -2.33
N SER A 335 -0.66 -22.17 -1.45
CA SER A 335 -1.63 -23.25 -1.18
C SER A 335 -2.92 -22.68 -0.57
N ASP A 336 -2.81 -21.81 0.42
CA ASP A 336 -3.98 -21.21 1.08
C ASP A 336 -4.75 -20.29 0.12
N PHE A 337 -4.04 -19.51 -0.69
CA PHE A 337 -4.63 -18.71 -1.77
C PHE A 337 -5.43 -19.60 -2.75
N CYS A 338 -4.82 -20.65 -3.29
CA CYS A 338 -5.50 -21.60 -4.19
C CYS A 338 -6.72 -22.27 -3.56
N LYS A 339 -6.63 -22.66 -2.28
CA LYS A 339 -7.75 -23.26 -1.54
C LYS A 339 -8.90 -22.27 -1.38
N SER A 340 -8.60 -21.01 -1.07
CA SER A 340 -9.61 -19.97 -0.92
C SER A 340 -10.34 -19.64 -2.24
N LEU A 341 -9.61 -19.61 -3.37
CA LEU A 341 -10.20 -19.48 -4.70
C LEU A 341 -11.07 -20.69 -5.07
N LEU A 342 -10.65 -21.91 -4.70
CA LEU A 342 -11.47 -23.11 -4.90
C LEU A 342 -12.81 -23.04 -4.15
N VAL A 343 -12.82 -22.47 -2.93
CA VAL A 343 -14.05 -22.27 -2.16
C VAL A 343 -15.01 -21.34 -2.92
N GLU A 344 -14.52 -20.22 -3.44
CA GLU A 344 -15.33 -19.28 -4.24
C GLU A 344 -15.85 -19.92 -5.53
N ALA A 345 -14.99 -20.62 -6.26
CA ALA A 345 -15.39 -21.36 -7.46
C ALA A 345 -16.46 -22.43 -7.16
N LYS A 346 -16.40 -23.07 -5.98
CA LYS A 346 -17.44 -24.01 -5.51
C LYS A 346 -18.75 -23.30 -5.20
N TRP A 347 -18.71 -22.15 -4.55
CA TRP A 347 -19.90 -21.34 -4.29
C TRP A 347 -20.58 -20.92 -5.59
N GLN A 348 -19.81 -20.33 -6.52
CA GLN A 348 -20.30 -19.87 -7.82
C GLN A 348 -20.93 -21.02 -8.64
N LYS A 349 -20.23 -22.15 -8.79
CA LYS A 349 -20.72 -23.28 -9.63
C LYS A 349 -21.90 -24.03 -9.02
N ARG A 350 -22.09 -23.95 -7.71
CA ARG A 350 -23.24 -24.54 -7.01
C ARG A 350 -24.41 -23.55 -6.85
N GLY A 351 -24.24 -22.30 -7.25
CA GLY A 351 -25.22 -21.24 -7.00
C GLY A 351 -25.44 -20.97 -5.51
N TYR A 352 -24.42 -21.21 -4.67
CA TYR A 352 -24.49 -20.96 -3.23
C TYR A 352 -24.04 -19.53 -2.94
N THR A 353 -24.84 -18.80 -2.16
CA THR A 353 -24.52 -17.46 -1.68
C THR A 353 -24.17 -17.55 -0.19
N PRO A 354 -22.89 -17.40 0.19
CA PRO A 354 -22.49 -17.40 1.61
C PRO A 354 -23.07 -16.20 2.35
N CYS A 355 -23.20 -16.30 3.68
CA CYS A 355 -23.45 -15.10 4.49
C CYS A 355 -22.22 -14.19 4.50
N LEU A 356 -22.38 -12.90 4.84
CA LEU A 356 -21.26 -11.94 4.82
C LEU A 356 -20.07 -12.42 5.66
N GLN A 357 -20.32 -12.99 6.84
CA GLN A 357 -19.26 -13.49 7.72
C GLN A 357 -18.53 -14.70 7.11
N GLU A 358 -19.26 -15.65 6.53
CA GLU A 358 -18.69 -16.81 5.84
C GLU A 358 -17.86 -16.34 4.64
N TYR A 359 -18.40 -15.43 3.83
CA TYR A 359 -17.71 -14.82 2.70
C TYR A 359 -16.40 -14.17 3.16
N LEU A 360 -16.46 -13.21 4.08
CA LEU A 360 -15.30 -12.44 4.51
C LEU A 360 -14.24 -13.33 5.17
N SER A 361 -14.61 -14.44 5.81
CA SER A 361 -13.64 -15.39 6.39
C SER A 361 -12.75 -16.08 5.35
N ASN A 362 -13.23 -16.20 4.11
CA ASN A 362 -12.47 -16.71 2.96
C ASN A 362 -11.89 -15.57 2.10
N ALA A 363 -12.67 -14.51 1.91
CA ALA A 363 -12.44 -13.47 0.92
C ALA A 363 -11.15 -12.66 1.17
N TRP A 364 -10.73 -12.51 2.43
CA TRP A 364 -9.46 -11.86 2.76
C TRP A 364 -8.24 -12.68 2.35
N ILE A 365 -8.37 -14.01 2.22
CA ILE A 365 -7.29 -14.86 1.72
C ILE A 365 -7.29 -14.84 0.18
N SER A 366 -8.47 -15.00 -0.41
CA SER A 366 -8.64 -15.02 -1.88
C SER A 366 -8.39 -13.66 -2.53
N SER A 367 -8.37 -12.56 -1.78
CA SER A 367 -8.00 -11.23 -2.30
C SER A 367 -6.51 -11.10 -2.64
N SER A 368 -5.70 -12.14 -2.37
CA SER A 368 -4.24 -12.17 -2.51
C SER A 368 -3.46 -11.23 -1.58
N GLY A 369 -4.14 -10.48 -0.70
CA GLY A 369 -3.48 -9.54 0.22
C GLY A 369 -2.45 -10.21 1.13
N THR A 370 -2.71 -11.46 1.54
CA THR A 370 -1.77 -12.29 2.32
C THR A 370 -0.48 -12.57 1.55
N VAL A 371 -0.61 -13.02 0.30
CA VAL A 371 0.50 -13.29 -0.62
C VAL A 371 1.30 -12.00 -0.82
N LEU A 372 0.65 -10.92 -1.24
CA LEU A 372 1.30 -9.64 -1.51
C LEU A 372 2.05 -9.09 -0.28
N SER A 373 1.44 -9.18 0.91
CA SER A 373 2.05 -8.67 2.16
C SER A 373 3.34 -9.40 2.52
N VAL A 374 3.32 -10.73 2.52
CA VAL A 374 4.50 -11.52 2.91
C VAL A 374 5.62 -11.40 1.88
N TYR A 375 5.25 -11.40 0.61
CA TYR A 375 6.21 -11.19 -0.45
C TYR A 375 6.86 -9.80 -0.35
N SER A 376 6.06 -8.75 -0.12
CA SER A 376 6.58 -7.38 0.07
C SER A 376 7.54 -7.29 1.26
N PHE A 377 7.20 -7.96 2.37
CA PHE A 377 8.09 -8.07 3.52
C PHE A 377 9.46 -8.68 3.15
N PHE A 378 9.47 -9.81 2.43
CA PHE A 378 10.73 -10.42 1.96
C PHE A 378 11.50 -9.58 0.95
N GLY A 379 10.83 -8.72 0.19
CA GLY A 379 11.48 -7.80 -0.74
C GLY A 379 12.20 -6.62 -0.07
N ILE A 380 11.77 -6.23 1.13
CA ILE A 380 12.33 -5.11 1.89
C ILE A 380 13.45 -5.59 2.82
N MET A 381 13.30 -6.77 3.41
CA MET A 381 14.29 -7.35 4.32
C MET A 381 15.56 -7.77 3.54
N LYS A 382 16.67 -7.07 3.77
CA LYS A 382 17.97 -7.38 3.14
C LYS A 382 18.59 -8.69 3.62
N GLU A 383 18.24 -9.16 4.82
CA GLU A 383 18.68 -10.44 5.38
C GLU A 383 17.52 -11.11 6.13
N ALA A 384 17.31 -12.40 5.87
CA ALA A 384 16.30 -13.19 6.58
C ALA A 384 16.88 -13.69 7.91
N THR A 385 16.48 -13.07 9.01
CA THR A 385 16.79 -13.51 10.38
C THR A 385 15.81 -14.62 10.82
N GLU A 386 16.11 -15.34 11.91
CA GLU A 386 15.18 -16.30 12.54
C GLU A 386 13.81 -15.66 12.91
N GLU A 387 13.74 -14.33 13.02
CA GLU A 387 12.52 -13.54 13.23
C GLU A 387 11.53 -13.63 12.05
N THR A 388 11.99 -13.95 10.84
CA THR A 388 11.13 -14.17 9.67
C THR A 388 10.13 -15.32 9.86
N ALA A 389 10.49 -16.32 10.69
CA ALA A 389 9.62 -17.46 11.01
C ALA A 389 8.38 -17.06 11.83
N GLY A 390 8.40 -15.88 12.46
CA GLY A 390 7.30 -15.34 13.27
C GLY A 390 6.51 -14.21 12.62
N PHE A 391 6.90 -13.71 11.43
CA PHE A 391 6.31 -12.51 10.83
C PHE A 391 4.78 -12.56 10.72
N LEU A 392 4.23 -13.62 10.12
CA LEU A 392 2.77 -13.78 9.99
C LEU A 392 2.07 -13.88 11.33
N LYS A 393 2.72 -14.49 12.32
CA LYS A 393 2.15 -14.67 13.66
C LYS A 393 2.13 -13.35 14.43
N LEU A 394 3.16 -12.52 14.28
CA LEU A 394 3.27 -11.21 14.94
C LEU A 394 2.43 -10.13 14.26
N ASN A 395 2.21 -10.24 12.94
CA ASN A 395 1.54 -9.23 12.14
C ASN A 395 0.21 -9.73 11.55
N GLN A 396 -0.43 -10.72 12.20
CA GLN A 396 -1.64 -11.35 11.69
C GLN A 396 -2.75 -10.33 11.45
N ASP A 397 -2.98 -9.44 12.42
CA ASP A 397 -4.02 -8.41 12.32
C ASP A 397 -3.72 -7.41 11.21
N LEU A 398 -2.45 -7.01 11.05
CA LEU A 398 -2.04 -6.11 9.97
C LEU A 398 -2.31 -6.74 8.59
N VAL A 399 -1.89 -8.00 8.41
CA VAL A 399 -2.09 -8.74 7.15
C VAL A 399 -3.58 -9.00 6.90
N TYR A 400 -4.34 -9.33 7.94
CA TYR A 400 -5.79 -9.54 7.84
C TYR A 400 -6.51 -8.26 7.42
N ASN A 401 -6.28 -7.16 8.13
CA ASN A 401 -6.94 -5.88 7.85
C ASN A 401 -6.54 -5.32 6.48
N SER A 402 -5.25 -5.39 6.10
CA SER A 402 -4.82 -4.95 4.76
C SER A 402 -5.46 -5.79 3.65
N SER A 403 -5.58 -7.10 3.84
CA SER A 403 -6.19 -7.99 2.86
C SER A 403 -7.70 -7.82 2.77
N LEU A 404 -8.37 -7.48 3.87
CA LEU A 404 -9.78 -7.08 3.88
C LEU A 404 -10.00 -5.77 3.14
N ILE A 405 -9.14 -4.76 3.33
CA ILE A 405 -9.23 -3.51 2.59
C ILE A 405 -9.08 -3.78 1.09
N ILE A 406 -8.08 -4.58 0.68
CA ILE A 406 -7.91 -4.99 -0.73
C ILE A 406 -9.18 -5.68 -1.25
N ARG A 407 -9.75 -6.61 -0.48
CA ARG A 407 -10.97 -7.34 -0.84
C ARG A 407 -12.15 -6.39 -1.03
N LEU A 408 -12.48 -5.59 -0.01
CA LEU A 408 -13.65 -4.72 -0.03
C LEU A 408 -13.54 -3.63 -1.10
N CYS A 409 -12.34 -3.08 -1.33
CA CYS A 409 -12.11 -2.15 -2.43
C CYS A 409 -12.25 -2.81 -3.80
N ASN A 410 -11.78 -4.06 -3.95
CA ASN A 410 -11.97 -4.82 -5.18
C ASN A 410 -13.47 -5.06 -5.42
N ASP A 411 -14.17 -5.63 -4.44
CA ASP A 411 -15.60 -5.96 -4.57
C ASP A 411 -16.43 -4.72 -4.89
N LEU A 412 -16.14 -3.56 -4.29
CA LEU A 412 -16.82 -2.29 -4.61
C LEU A 412 -16.57 -1.84 -6.07
N GLY A 413 -15.38 -2.11 -6.61
CA GLY A 413 -15.00 -1.73 -7.97
C GLY A 413 -15.38 -2.73 -9.06
N THR A 414 -15.66 -3.98 -8.70
CA THR A 414 -15.92 -5.09 -9.64
C THR A 414 -17.33 -5.66 -9.55
N SER A 415 -18.06 -5.41 -8.46
CA SER A 415 -19.48 -5.77 -8.37
C SER A 415 -20.32 -4.85 -9.27
N SER A 416 -20.87 -5.42 -10.33
CA SER A 416 -21.83 -4.75 -11.24
C SER A 416 -23.00 -5.65 -11.56
#